data_AF-A0A3M1DG90-F1
#
_entry.id   AF-A0A3M1DG90-F1
#
_cell.length_a   1.000
_cell.length_b   1.000
_cell.length_c   1.000
_cell.angle_alpha   90.00
_cell.angle_beta   90.00
_cell.angle_gamma   90.00
#
_symmetry.space_group_name_H-M   'P 1'
#
loop_
_entity.id
_entity.type
_entity.pdbx_description
1 polymer ?
#
loop_
_entity_poly.entity_id
_entity_poly.type
_entity_poly.pdbx_seq_one_letter_code
_entity_poly.pdbx_strand_id
1 'polypeptide(L)'
;MSSQPISTEDLNDRIGEIEYEIESDGESDDLLDELEELKQIEEELRQYGIELDDNEMLYPEDYLPILAEEMTCDIHGIDTCQWPFTLIDWDKAGNQLKADMARVKYQGETYWFRVY
;
A
#
# COMPACT_ATOMS: atom_id res chain seq x y z
N MET A 1 -2.66 1.41 -16.24
CA MET A 1 -1.67 0.46 -15.72
C MET A 1 -1.91 0.46 -14.24
N SER A 2 -2.14 -0.70 -13.62
CA SER A 2 -2.38 -0.72 -12.17
C SER A 2 -1.12 -0.27 -11.46
N SER A 3 -1.21 0.68 -10.54
CA SER A 3 -0.09 0.97 -9.64
C SER A 3 0.26 -0.32 -8.88
N GLN A 4 1.55 -0.54 -8.62
CA GLN A 4 1.99 -1.72 -7.88
C GLN A 4 1.81 -1.49 -6.37
N PRO A 5 1.54 -2.55 -5.60
CA PRO A 5 1.64 -2.48 -4.14
C PRO A 5 3.04 -2.05 -3.70
N ILE A 6 3.12 -1.28 -2.63
CA ILE A 6 4.36 -0.79 -2.02
C ILE A 6 4.43 -1.38 -0.61
N SER A 7 5.58 -1.88 -0.19
CA SER A 7 5.77 -2.33 1.20
C SER A 7 6.18 -1.17 2.10
N THR A 8 5.98 -1.31 3.41
CA THR A 8 6.52 -0.35 4.37
C THR A 8 8.05 -0.31 4.36
N GLU A 9 8.71 -1.42 4.02
CA GLU A 9 10.16 -1.51 3.82
C GLU A 9 10.59 -0.62 2.64
N ASP A 10 9.88 -0.68 1.51
CA ASP A 10 10.16 0.21 0.35
C ASP A 10 10.04 1.70 0.73
N LEU A 11 9.08 2.06 1.58
CA LEU A 11 8.93 3.43 2.07
C LEU A 11 10.10 3.81 3.00
N ASN A 12 10.56 2.90 3.86
CA ASN A 12 11.70 3.14 4.74
C ASN A 12 13.01 3.30 3.95
N ASP A 13 13.21 2.44 2.97
CA ASP A 13 14.35 2.51 2.05
C ASP A 13 14.34 3.84 1.31
N ARG A 14 13.18 4.30 0.83
CA ARG A 14 13.05 5.60 0.18
C ARG A 14 13.40 6.77 1.11
N ILE A 15 12.98 6.72 2.38
CA ILE A 15 13.39 7.71 3.38
C ILE A 15 14.91 7.72 3.53
N GLY A 16 15.53 6.55 3.66
CA GLY A 16 16.99 6.42 3.80
C GLY A 16 17.76 6.94 2.58
N GLU A 17 17.25 6.69 1.36
CA GLU A 17 17.80 7.24 0.12
C GLU A 17 17.76 8.77 0.12
N ILE A 18 16.61 9.36 0.44
CA ILE A 18 16.43 10.82 0.46
C ILE A 18 17.35 11.45 1.52
N GLU A 19 17.43 10.87 2.72
CA GLU A 19 18.31 11.37 3.77
C GLU A 19 19.79 11.33 3.36
N TYR A 20 20.21 10.27 2.65
CA TYR A 20 21.56 10.18 2.09
C TYR A 20 21.81 11.21 0.97
N GLU A 21 20.84 11.42 0.07
CA GLU A 21 20.93 12.44 -0.99
C GLU A 21 21.05 13.85 -0.39
N ILE A 22 20.25 14.17 0.63
CA ILE A 22 20.34 15.45 1.35
C ILE A 22 21.72 15.63 2.00
N GLU A 23 22.29 14.58 2.61
CA GLU A 23 23.61 14.64 3.23
C GLU A 23 24.75 14.79 2.19
N SER A 24 24.66 14.06 1.07
CA SER A 24 25.70 14.02 0.03
C SER A 24 25.68 15.25 -0.88
N ASP A 25 24.50 15.57 -1.42
CA ASP A 25 24.33 16.48 -2.55
C ASP A 25 23.63 17.80 -2.14
N GLY A 26 23.06 17.82 -0.93
CA GLY A 26 22.38 18.96 -0.34
C GLY A 26 20.86 18.87 -0.42
N GLU A 27 20.18 19.65 0.42
CA GLU A 27 18.72 19.72 0.42
C GLU A 27 18.18 20.41 -0.85
N SER A 28 17.09 19.85 -1.38
CA SER A 28 16.28 20.49 -2.41
C SER A 28 14.82 20.50 -1.96
N ASP A 29 14.05 21.50 -2.41
CA ASP A 29 12.64 21.63 -2.04
C ASP A 29 11.85 20.33 -2.36
N ASP A 30 12.10 19.72 -3.52
CA ASP A 30 11.43 18.47 -3.93
C ASP A 30 11.74 17.31 -2.96
N LEU A 31 13.00 17.18 -2.51
CA LEU A 31 13.40 16.12 -1.56
C LEU A 31 12.82 16.36 -0.16
N LEU A 32 12.78 17.63 0.28
CA LEU A 32 12.20 17.99 1.57
C LEU A 32 10.69 17.75 1.60
N ASP A 33 10.00 18.10 0.51
CA ASP A 33 8.55 17.87 0.36
C ASP A 33 8.22 16.37 0.36
N GLU A 34 8.98 15.54 -0.39
CA GLU A 34 8.79 14.08 -0.39
C GLU A 34 9.09 13.47 0.98
N LEU A 35 10.16 13.89 1.65
CA LEU A 35 10.51 13.43 2.98
C LEU A 35 9.45 13.79 4.03
N GLU A 36 8.87 14.99 3.93
CA GLU A 36 7.78 15.42 4.82
C GLU A 36 6.52 14.55 4.61
N GLU A 37 6.15 14.27 3.35
CA GLU A 37 5.03 13.37 3.03
C GLU A 37 5.27 11.96 3.60
N LEU A 38 6.47 11.39 3.42
CA LEU A 38 6.84 10.08 3.95
C LEU A 38 6.80 10.03 5.49
N LYS A 39 7.28 11.08 6.16
CA LYS A 39 7.21 11.18 7.63
C LYS A 39 5.77 11.31 8.14
N GLN A 40 4.91 11.99 7.39
CA GLN A 40 3.49 12.03 7.70
C GLN A 40 2.85 10.64 7.57
N ILE A 41 3.17 9.89 6.51
CA ILE A 41 2.70 8.50 6.35
C ILE A 41 3.16 7.63 7.51
N GLU A 42 4.43 7.74 7.93
CA GLU A 42 4.94 7.01 9.09
C GLU A 42 4.13 7.33 10.36
N GLU A 43 3.82 8.60 10.61
CA GLU A 43 3.01 8.99 11.77
C GLU A 43 1.56 8.46 11.67
N GLU A 44 0.96 8.47 10.48
CA GLU A 44 -0.37 7.89 10.24
C GLU A 44 -0.38 6.37 10.47
N LEU A 45 0.63 5.64 9.98
CA LEU A 45 0.77 4.19 10.19
C LEU A 45 0.97 3.84 11.66
N ARG A 46 1.79 4.61 12.39
CA ARG A 46 2.03 4.42 13.83
C ARG A 46 0.75 4.56 14.66
N GLN A 47 -0.24 5.35 14.22
CA GLN A 47 -1.54 5.43 14.92
C GLN A 47 -2.31 4.10 14.89
N TYR A 48 -2.02 3.24 13.92
CA TYR A 48 -2.55 1.89 13.80
C TYR A 48 -1.59 0.83 14.36
N GLY A 49 -0.48 1.24 14.98
CA GLY A 49 0.52 0.34 15.54
C GLY A 49 1.40 -0.35 14.49
N ILE A 50 1.47 0.19 13.27
CA ILE A 50 2.31 -0.31 12.19
C ILE A 50 3.59 0.54 12.14
N GLU A 51 4.74 -0.12 12.19
CA GLU A 51 6.06 0.48 11.99
C GLU A 51 6.55 0.21 10.56
N LEU A 52 7.47 1.05 10.06
CA LEU A 52 7.93 0.87 8.68
C LEU A 52 8.70 -0.45 8.46
N ASP A 53 9.28 -1.00 9.52
CA ASP A 53 10.00 -2.29 9.51
C ASP A 53 9.10 -3.53 9.58
N ASP A 54 7.77 -3.38 9.73
CA ASP A 54 6.84 -4.51 9.86
C ASP A 54 6.59 -5.25 8.52
N ASN A 55 7.14 -4.73 7.41
CA ASN A 55 6.95 -5.24 6.05
C ASN A 55 5.46 -5.41 5.66
N GLU A 56 4.64 -4.45 6.10
CA GLU A 56 3.22 -4.42 5.76
C GLU A 56 3.03 -3.90 4.33
N MET A 57 1.99 -4.37 3.65
CA MET A 57 1.72 -4.03 2.26
C MET A 57 0.68 -2.93 2.14
N LEU A 58 1.01 -1.90 1.37
CA LEU A 58 0.15 -0.80 0.97
C LEU A 58 -0.31 -1.03 -0.47
N TYR A 59 -1.62 -1.15 -0.66
CA TYR A 59 -2.24 -1.48 -1.94
C TYR A 59 -2.88 -0.24 -2.57
N PRO A 60 -2.51 0.13 -3.81
CA PRO A 60 -3.20 1.22 -4.48
C PRO A 60 -4.66 0.87 -4.72
N GLU A 61 -5.52 1.88 -4.78
CA GLU A 61 -6.97 1.68 -4.85
C GLU A 61 -7.42 0.82 -6.05
N ASP A 62 -6.70 0.89 -7.17
CA ASP A 62 -6.97 0.11 -8.38
C ASP A 62 -6.51 -1.37 -8.29
N TYR A 63 -5.67 -1.71 -7.31
CA TYR A 63 -5.22 -3.07 -7.03
C TYR A 63 -6.20 -3.85 -6.14
N LEU A 64 -7.12 -3.19 -5.44
CA LEU A 64 -8.06 -3.85 -4.53
C LEU A 64 -8.92 -4.97 -5.15
N PRO A 65 -9.38 -4.90 -6.42
CA PRO A 65 -10.04 -6.02 -7.07
C PRO A 65 -9.13 -7.24 -7.21
N ILE A 66 -7.86 -7.02 -7.53
CA ILE A 66 -6.84 -8.08 -7.66
C ILE A 66 -6.57 -8.69 -6.29
N LEU A 67 -6.39 -7.85 -5.26
CA LEU A 67 -6.21 -8.31 -3.88
C LEU A 67 -7.39 -9.18 -3.42
N ALA A 68 -8.63 -8.81 -3.73
CA ALA A 68 -9.81 -9.61 -3.38
C ALA A 68 -9.81 -10.99 -4.04
N GLU A 69 -9.36 -11.08 -5.29
CA GLU A 69 -9.19 -12.35 -5.99
C GLU A 69 -8.04 -13.17 -5.38
N GLU A 70 -6.88 -12.58 -5.14
CA GLU A 70 -5.71 -13.23 -4.52
C GLU A 70 -6.04 -13.80 -3.14
N MET A 71 -6.71 -13.01 -2.28
CA MET A 71 -7.19 -13.46 -0.98
C MET A 71 -8.13 -14.67 -1.07
N THR A 72 -8.91 -14.75 -2.15
CA THR A 72 -9.83 -15.86 -2.37
C THR A 72 -9.08 -17.13 -2.80
N CYS A 73 -8.02 -16.99 -3.61
CA CYS A 73 -7.13 -18.08 -3.98
C CYS A 73 -6.37 -18.68 -2.78
N ASP A 74 -6.10 -17.88 -1.75
CA ASP A 74 -5.46 -18.36 -0.51
C ASP A 74 -6.36 -19.31 0.29
N ILE A 75 -7.68 -19.33 0.03
CA ILE A 75 -8.60 -20.26 0.67
C ILE A 75 -8.44 -21.65 0.04
N HIS A 76 -7.99 -22.61 0.85
CA HIS A 76 -7.73 -23.97 0.38
C HIS A 76 -8.93 -24.60 -0.35
N GLY A 77 -8.69 -25.04 -1.58
CA GLY A 77 -9.69 -25.70 -2.42
C GLY A 77 -10.48 -24.75 -3.33
N ILE A 78 -10.12 -23.46 -3.37
CA ILE A 78 -10.68 -22.49 -4.31
C ILE A 78 -9.71 -22.25 -5.47
N ASP A 79 -10.22 -22.31 -6.69
CA ASP A 79 -9.54 -21.91 -7.93
C ASP A 79 -10.43 -20.86 -8.61
N THR A 80 -10.02 -19.58 -8.54
CA THR A 80 -10.83 -18.47 -9.07
C THR A 80 -10.97 -18.51 -10.59
N CYS A 81 -10.13 -19.29 -11.29
CA CYS A 81 -10.19 -19.46 -12.73
C CYS A 81 -11.32 -20.40 -13.18
N GLN A 82 -12.01 -21.07 -12.24
CA GLN A 82 -13.07 -22.04 -12.56
C GLN A 82 -14.47 -21.49 -12.30
N TRP A 83 -15.45 -22.07 -12.99
CA TRP A 83 -16.85 -21.82 -12.66
C TRP A 83 -17.14 -22.30 -11.22
N PRO A 84 -17.85 -21.50 -10.39
CA PRO A 84 -18.53 -20.24 -10.70
C PRO A 84 -17.73 -18.96 -10.41
N PHE A 85 -16.47 -19.05 -9.97
CA PHE A 85 -15.66 -17.91 -9.53
C PHE A 85 -15.34 -16.90 -10.64
N THR A 86 -15.31 -17.35 -11.90
CA THR A 86 -15.18 -16.46 -13.07
C THR A 86 -16.37 -15.50 -13.28
N LEU A 87 -17.45 -15.66 -12.50
CA LEU A 87 -18.62 -14.78 -12.51
C LEU A 87 -18.63 -13.77 -11.34
N ILE A 88 -17.60 -13.77 -10.50
CA ILE A 88 -17.50 -12.83 -9.37
C ILE A 88 -17.17 -11.44 -9.89
N ASP A 89 -17.89 -10.45 -9.36
CA ASP A 89 -17.60 -9.03 -9.56
C ASP A 89 -16.51 -8.61 -8.56
N TRP A 90 -15.25 -8.77 -8.98
CA TRP A 90 -14.08 -8.46 -8.16
C TRP A 90 -13.94 -6.96 -7.87
N ASP A 91 -14.41 -6.08 -8.77
CA ASP A 91 -14.45 -4.64 -8.53
C ASP A 91 -15.34 -4.30 -7.32
N LYS A 92 -16.50 -4.94 -7.25
CA LYS A 92 -17.38 -4.80 -6.09
C LYS A 92 -16.79 -5.43 -4.83
N ALA A 93 -16.11 -6.57 -4.95
CA ALA A 93 -15.44 -7.21 -3.82
C ALA A 93 -14.31 -6.33 -3.24
N GLY A 94 -13.44 -5.79 -4.09
CA GLY A 94 -12.38 -4.86 -3.70
C GLY A 94 -12.91 -3.59 -3.04
N ASN A 95 -14.06 -3.07 -3.50
CA ASN A 95 -14.72 -1.95 -2.83
C ASN A 95 -15.28 -2.31 -1.44
N GLN A 96 -15.70 -3.55 -1.22
CA GLN A 96 -16.14 -4.00 0.11
C GLN A 96 -14.96 -4.18 1.08
N LEU A 97 -13.77 -4.59 0.58
CA LEU A 97 -12.57 -4.72 1.42
C LEU A 97 -12.21 -3.42 2.15
N LYS A 98 -12.49 -2.26 1.56
CA LYS A 98 -12.24 -0.94 2.16
C LYS A 98 -12.89 -0.75 3.53
N ALA A 99 -13.96 -1.50 3.85
CA ALA A 99 -14.62 -1.40 5.15
C ALA A 99 -13.73 -1.85 6.32
N ASP A 100 -12.77 -2.74 6.06
CA ASP A 100 -11.87 -3.34 7.05
C ASP A 100 -10.42 -2.83 6.89
N MET A 101 -10.19 -1.82 6.05
CA MET A 101 -8.87 -1.27 5.73
C MET A 101 -8.79 0.21 6.11
N ALA A 102 -7.59 0.67 6.43
CA ALA A 102 -7.26 2.09 6.52
C ALA A 102 -6.54 2.54 5.24
N ARG A 103 -6.30 3.84 5.11
CA ARG A 103 -5.66 4.43 3.93
C ARG A 103 -4.74 5.59 4.30
N VAL A 104 -3.72 5.77 3.47
CA VAL A 104 -2.83 6.94 3.45
C VAL A 104 -2.77 7.51 2.04
N LYS A 105 -2.25 8.73 1.91
CA LYS A 105 -1.93 9.32 0.61
C LYS A 105 -0.42 9.36 0.42
N TYR A 106 0.03 9.01 -0.77
CA TYR A 106 1.43 9.06 -1.15
C TYR A 106 1.55 9.45 -2.62
N GLN A 107 2.34 10.48 -2.93
CA GLN A 107 2.56 10.99 -4.29
C GLN A 107 1.24 11.29 -5.05
N GLY A 108 0.22 11.74 -4.32
CA GLY A 108 -1.10 12.06 -4.87
C GLY A 108 -2.02 10.85 -5.12
N GLU A 109 -1.57 9.62 -4.88
CA GLU A 109 -2.36 8.40 -4.97
C GLU A 109 -2.86 7.95 -3.57
N THR A 110 -3.93 7.15 -3.55
CA THR A 110 -4.47 6.59 -2.30
C THR A 110 -4.07 5.13 -2.18
N TYR A 111 -3.37 4.82 -1.09
CA TYR A 111 -2.96 3.48 -0.74
C TYR A 111 -3.74 2.98 0.47
N TRP A 112 -4.15 1.72 0.41
CA TRP A 112 -4.94 1.04 1.42
C TRP A 112 -4.10 -0.03 2.09
N PHE A 113 -4.21 -0.15 3.41
CA PHE A 113 -3.50 -1.15 4.20
C PHE A 113 -4.45 -1.78 5.22
N ARG A 114 -4.14 -3.00 5.65
CA ARG A 114 -4.94 -3.69 6.64
C ARG A 114 -4.62 -3.17 8.03
N VAL A 115 -5.63 -3.12 8.88
CA VAL A 115 -5.51 -2.79 10.30
C VAL A 115 -5.84 -4.04 11.12
N TYR A 116 -5.09 -4.29 12.18
CA TYR A 116 -5.22 -5.48 13.04
C TYR A 116 -5.60 -5.12 14.48
#